data_AF-A0A395J0I3-F1
#
_entry.id   AF-A0A395J0I3-F1
#
_cell.length_a   1.000
_cell.length_b   1.000
_cell.length_c   1.000
_cell.angle_alpha   90.00
_cell.angle_beta   90.00
_cell.angle_gamma   90.00
#
_symmetry.space_group_name_H-M   'P 1'
#
loop_
_entity.id
_entity.type
_entity.pdbx_description
1 polymer ?
#
loop_
_entity_poly.entity_id
_entity_poly.type
_entity_poly.pdbx_seq_one_letter_code
_entity_poly.pdbx_strand_id
1 'polypeptide(L)' 'MAAGNTPEVFLEYLVDSVDLCGGFCVWLSKNIKDLKWLNGRFVDARWDVDELIQRKDDIVDRDLLKWTLRTS' A
#
# COMPACT_ATOMS: atom_id res chain seq x y z
N MET A 1 12.23 -7.74 14.52
CA MET A 1 12.69 -8.32 13.23
C MET A 1 13.63 -7.40 12.44
N ALA A 2 13.56 -6.06 12.56
CA ALA A 2 14.53 -5.16 11.91
C ALA A 2 15.85 -4.98 12.70
N ALA A 3 15.77 -4.77 14.01
CA ALA A 3 16.95 -4.66 14.87
C ALA A 3 17.68 -6.01 14.95
N GLY A 4 18.84 -6.12 14.30
CA GLY A 4 19.69 -7.32 14.27
C GLY A 4 20.17 -7.72 12.88
N ASN A 5 19.35 -7.51 11.84
CA ASN A 5 19.68 -7.88 10.45
C ASN A 5 19.73 -6.68 9.49
N THR A 6 19.37 -5.48 9.95
CA THR A 6 19.32 -4.28 9.13
C THR A 6 20.50 -3.36 9.46
N PRO A 7 21.22 -2.82 8.45
CA PRO A 7 22.25 -1.80 8.67
C PRO A 7 21.72 -0.61 9.47
N GLU A 8 22.52 -0.10 10.41
CA GLU A 8 22.08 0.94 11.36
C GLU A 8 21.55 2.21 10.68
N VAL A 9 22.10 2.56 9.52
CA VAL A 9 21.66 3.70 8.68
C VAL A 9 20.19 3.62 8.26
N PHE A 10 19.60 2.42 8.17
CA PHE A 10 18.20 2.26 7.76
C PHE A 10 17.24 2.28 8.94
N LEU A 11 17.71 2.13 10.17
CA LEU A 11 16.84 2.01 11.35
C LEU A 11 16.04 3.29 11.60
N GLU A 12 16.57 4.47 11.26
CA GLU A 12 15.85 5.75 11.40
C GLU A 12 14.63 5.86 10.47
N TYR A 13 14.62 5.14 9.35
CA TYR A 13 13.54 5.18 8.37
C TYR A 13 12.48 4.10 8.60
N LEU A 14 12.79 3.06 9.38
CA LEU A 14 11.90 1.94 9.69
C LEU A 14 11.01 2.24 10.90
N VAL A 15 10.25 3.32 10.80
CA VAL A 15 9.37 3.82 11.88
C VAL A 15 8.05 3.06 11.99
N ASP A 16 7.65 2.33 10.95
CA ASP A 16 6.39 1.58 10.92
C ASP A 16 6.47 0.29 11.74
N SER A 17 5.37 -0.06 12.41
CA SER A 17 5.27 -1.32 13.15
C SER A 17 5.19 -2.50 12.18
N VAL A 18 5.78 -3.63 12.58
CA VAL A 18 5.74 -4.87 11.77
C VAL A 18 4.31 -5.36 11.60
N ASP A 19 3.47 -5.19 12.62
CA ASP A 19 2.06 -5.57 12.61
C ASP A 19 1.24 -4.78 11.58
N LEU A 20 1.58 -3.50 11.33
CA LEU A 20 0.88 -2.69 10.33
C LEU A 20 1.06 -3.27 8.92
N CYS A 21 2.31 -3.51 8.52
CA CYS A 21 2.62 -4.08 7.21
C CYS A 21 2.07 -5.51 7.07
N GLY A 22 2.21 -6.33 8.13
CA GLY A 22 1.69 -7.70 8.15
C GLY A 22 0.16 -7.75 8.05
N GLY A 23 -0.54 -6.94 8.84
CA GLY A 23 -1.99 -6.82 8.82
C GLY A 23 -2.53 -6.37 7.47
N PHE A 24 -1.86 -5.39 6.84
CA PHE A 24 -2.22 -4.91 5.51
C PHE A 24 -2.06 -6.01 4.44
N CYS A 25 -0.97 -6.78 4.47
CA CYS A 25 -0.78 -7.91 3.56
C CYS A 25 -1.86 -8.99 3.72
N VAL A 26 -2.24 -9.30 4.96
CA VAL A 26 -3.32 -10.26 5.26
C VAL A 26 -4.66 -9.74 4.75
N TRP A 27 -4.98 -8.47 4.99
CA TRP A 27 -6.20 -7.84 4.48
C TRP A 27 -6.26 -7.86 2.95
N LEU A 28 -5.16 -7.51 2.25
CA LEU A 28 -5.07 -7.60 0.79
C LEU A 28 -5.32 -9.02 0.29
N SER A 29 -4.66 -10.01 0.90
CA SER A 29 -4.73 -11.41 0.49
C SER A 29 -6.13 -11.99 0.68
N LYS A 30 -6.80 -11.63 1.79
CA LYS A 30 -8.16 -12.08 2.10
C LYS A 30 -9.19 -11.50 1.11
N ASN A 31 -9.02 -10.24 0.70
CA ASN A 31 -9.97 -9.50 -0.14
C ASN A 31 -9.54 -9.40 -1.61
N ILE A 32 -8.56 -10.21 -2.05
CA ILE A 32 -7.91 -10.07 -3.36
C ILE A 32 -8.88 -10.12 -4.55
N LYS A 33 -10.02 -10.82 -4.40
CA LYS A 33 -11.04 -10.91 -5.45
C LYS A 33 -11.77 -9.58 -5.66
N ASP A 34 -12.09 -8.89 -4.57
CA ASP A 34 -12.85 -7.63 -4.57
C ASP A 34 -11.93 -6.43 -4.83
N LEU A 35 -10.64 -6.57 -4.51
CA LEU A 35 -9.60 -5.55 -4.65
C LEU A 35 -8.87 -5.58 -6.00
N LYS A 36 -9.32 -6.38 -6.98
CA LYS A 36 -8.68 -6.46 -8.31
C LYS A 36 -8.49 -5.11 -9.02
N TRP A 37 -9.32 -4.12 -8.69
CA TRP A 37 -9.23 -2.76 -9.24
C TRP A 37 -8.01 -1.97 -8.76
N LEU A 38 -7.36 -2.41 -7.67
CA LEU A 38 -6.08 -1.88 -7.18
C LEU A 38 -4.88 -2.44 -7.95
N ASN A 39 -5.06 -3.44 -8.82
CA ASN A 39 -3.94 -4.01 -9.57
C ASN A 39 -3.25 -2.95 -10.44
N GLY A 40 -1.93 -2.86 -10.31
CA GLY A 40 -1.12 -1.85 -11.01
C GLY A 40 -1.23 -0.45 -10.42
N ARG A 41 -1.92 -0.28 -9.28
CA ARG A 41 -1.98 0.98 -8.52
C ARG A 41 -1.08 0.89 -7.28
N PHE A 42 -0.54 2.03 -6.89
CA PHE A 42 0.23 2.20 -5.67
C PHE A 42 -0.70 2.29 -4.47
N VAL A 43 -0.39 1.53 -3.41
CA VAL A 43 -1.10 1.57 -2.12
C VAL A 43 -0.08 1.56 -0.98
N ASP A 44 -0.42 2.27 0.10
CA ASP A 44 0.41 2.38 1.30
C ASP A 44 -0.31 1.71 2.48
N ALA A 45 0.42 0.92 3.28
CA ALA A 45 -0.13 0.21 4.43
C ALA A 45 -0.59 1.15 5.55
N ARG A 46 -0.16 2.42 5.55
CA ARG A 46 -0.54 3.44 6.54
C ARG A 46 -1.90 4.07 6.25
N TRP A 47 -2.51 3.81 5.09
CA TRP A 47 -3.81 4.37 4.72
C TRP A 47 -4.97 3.66 5.42
N ASP A 48 -6.05 4.40 5.63
CA ASP A 48 -7.33 3.82 6.05
C ASP A 48 -7.94 3.03 4.89
N VAL A 49 -8.10 1.72 5.09
CA VAL A 49 -8.61 0.80 4.07
C VAL A 49 -10.09 1.02 3.78
N ASP A 50 -10.88 1.47 4.75
CA ASP A 50 -12.30 1.71 4.57
C ASP A 50 -12.50 2.98 3.72
N GLU A 51 -11.72 4.03 3.97
CA GLU A 51 -11.71 5.23 3.10
C GLU A 51 -11.29 4.86 1.67
N LEU A 52 -10.23 4.06 1.53
CA LEU A 52 -9.74 3.61 0.22
C LEU A 52 -10.83 2.89 -0.59
N ILE A 53 -11.62 2.02 0.06
CA ILE A 53 -12.73 1.32 -0.58
C ILE A 53 -13.85 2.29 -0.97
N GLN A 54 -14.20 3.25 -0.11
CA GLN A 54 -15.23 4.25 -0.39
C GLN A 54 -14.89 5.13 -1.60
N ARG A 55 -13.61 5.39 -1.82
CA ARG A 55 -13.12 6.23 -2.94
C ARG A 55 -12.84 5.44 -4.22
N LYS A 56 -13.17 4.15 -4.26
CA LYS A 56 -12.94 3.26 -5.40
C LYS A 56 -13.40 3.87 -6.73
N ASP A 57 -14.62 4.38 -6.79
CA ASP A 57 -15.19 4.88 -8.05
C ASP A 57 -14.41 6.08 -8.59
N ASP A 58 -14.03 7.04 -7.73
CA ASP A 58 -13.19 8.19 -8.12
C ASP A 58 -11.78 7.76 -8.57
N ILE A 59 -11.18 6.77 -7.89
CA ILE A 59 -9.86 6.24 -8.24
C ILE A 59 -9.88 5.54 -9.60
N VAL A 60 -10.92 4.76 -9.87
CA VAL A 60 -11.04 4.00 -11.12
C VAL A 60 -11.38 4.92 -12.29
N ASP A 61 -12.35 5.83 -12.11
CA ASP A 61 -12.79 6.76 -13.17
C ASP A 61 -11.66 7.69 -13.63
N ARG A 62 -10.89 8.22 -12.68
CA ARG A 62 -9.82 9.20 -12.95
C ARG A 62 -8.43 8.56 -13.08
N ASP A 63 -8.38 7.23 -13.08
CA ASP A 63 -7.16 6.43 -13.16
C ASP A 63 -6.06 6.80 -12.16
N LEU A 64 -6.44 7.16 -10.92
CA LEU A 64 -5.53 7.64 -9.89
C LEU A 64 -4.59 6.55 -9.35
N LEU A 65 -3.56 6.96 -8.59
CA LEU A 65 -2.60 6.05 -7.94
C LEU A 65 -1.76 5.21 -8.90
N LYS A 66 -1.72 5.56 -10.19
CA LYS A 66 -0.79 4.97 -11.15
C LYS A 66 0.40 5.89 -11.38
N TRP A 67 1.58 5.29 -11.38
CA TRP A 67 2.77 5.95 -11.86
C TRP A 67 2.76 5.89 -13.39
N THR A 68 2.71 7.06 -14.03
CA THR A 68 2.84 7.18 -15.49
C THR A 68 4.08 8.00 -15.81
N LEU A 69 4.93 7.45 -16.68
CA LEU A 69 6.08 8.18 -17.22
C LEU A 69 5.59 9.00 -18.41
N ARG A 70 5.53 10.33 -18.27
CA ARG A 70 5.30 11.21 -19.43
C ARG A 70 6.64 11.44 -20.13
N THR A 71 6.87 10.76 -21.24
CA THR A 71 7.90 11.14 -22.21
C THR A 71 7.27 12.15 -23.17
N SER A 72 7.66 13.42 -23.05
CA SER A 72 7.39 14.49 -24.02
C SER A 72 8.23 14.32 -25.27
#